data_AF-A0A183V5X2-F1
#
_entry.id   AF-A0A183V5X2-F1
#
_cell.length_a   1.000
_cell.length_b   1.000
_cell.length_c   1.000
_cell.angle_alpha   90.00
_cell.angle_beta   90.00
_cell.angle_gamma   90.00
#
_symmetry.space_group_name_H-M   'P 1'
#
loop_
_entity.id
_entity.type
_entity.pdbx_description
1 polymer ?
#
loop_
_entity_poly.entity_id
_entity_poly.type
_entity_poly.pdbx_seq_one_letter_code
_entity_poly.pdbx_strand_id
1 'polypeptide(L)'
;MKGVVFGVVGTPAITVVPCDLLKPPPIQVLSIERMAAGARKFVVLDFGVLVLLTDVLIPSCAELFSLLVDVWLLGESVDGQRLISSAQIANKGVALQDITPAMLI
;
A
#
# COMPACT_ATOMS: atom_id res chain seq x y z
N MET A 1 -27.04 -46.13 -14.91
CA MET A 1 -26.82 -46.84 -13.63
C MET A 1 -26.46 -45.78 -12.59
N LYS A 2 -27.16 -45.77 -11.45
CA LYS A 2 -26.90 -44.83 -10.35
C LYS A 2 -25.58 -45.17 -9.66
N GLY A 3 -24.83 -44.15 -9.24
CA GLY A 3 -23.71 -44.29 -8.34
C GLY A 3 -23.28 -42.92 -7.82
N VAL A 4 -23.81 -42.54 -6.66
CA VAL A 4 -23.24 -41.49 -5.81
C VAL A 4 -22.45 -42.21 -4.72
N VAL A 5 -21.19 -41.82 -4.53
CA VAL A 5 -20.38 -42.18 -3.36
C VAL A 5 -19.78 -40.90 -2.82
N PHE A 6 -20.14 -40.55 -1.59
CA PHE A 6 -19.44 -39.54 -0.79
C PHE A 6 -18.33 -40.24 0.00
N GLY A 7 -17.11 -39.72 -0.11
CA GLY A 7 -16.00 -40.07 0.75
C GLY A 7 -15.23 -38.81 1.11
N VAL A 8 -15.47 -38.27 2.30
CA VAL A 8 -14.57 -37.29 2.91
C VAL A 8 -13.45 -38.08 3.57
N VAL A 9 -12.28 -38.12 2.92
CA VAL A 9 -11.05 -38.61 3.51
C VAL A 9 -10.05 -37.46 3.40
N GLY A 10 -9.66 -36.93 4.55
CA GLY A 10 -8.81 -35.75 4.67
C GLY A 10 -7.48 -35.93 3.95
N THR A 11 -7.34 -35.28 2.81
CA THR A 11 -6.05 -34.98 2.20
C THR A 11 -5.45 -33.77 2.91
N PRO A 12 -4.14 -33.71 3.22
CA PRO A 12 -3.51 -32.41 3.45
C PRO A 12 -3.79 -31.61 2.20
N ALA A 13 -4.65 -30.59 2.30
CA ALA A 13 -4.83 -29.65 1.22
C ALA A 13 -3.48 -28.95 1.07
N ILE A 14 -2.65 -29.45 0.17
CA ILE A 14 -1.57 -28.66 -0.39
C ILE A 14 -2.31 -27.57 -1.13
N THR A 15 -2.55 -26.46 -0.45
CA THR A 15 -2.99 -25.22 -1.08
C THR A 15 -1.86 -24.86 -2.02
N VAL A 16 -2.01 -25.23 -3.29
CA VAL A 16 -1.16 -24.73 -4.36
C VAL A 16 -1.46 -23.25 -4.42
N VAL A 17 -0.67 -22.47 -3.70
CA VAL A 17 -0.72 -21.01 -3.79
C VAL A 17 -0.42 -20.70 -5.25
N PRO A 18 -1.35 -20.09 -5.99
CA PRO A 18 -1.11 -19.75 -7.38
C PRO A 18 0.20 -18.97 -7.48
N CYS A 19 1.08 -19.32 -8.42
CA CYS A 19 2.37 -18.62 -8.55
C CYS A 19 2.19 -17.11 -8.78
N ASP A 20 1.03 -16.69 -9.28
CA ASP A 20 0.65 -15.28 -9.44
C ASP A 20 0.47 -14.53 -8.11
N LEU A 21 0.19 -15.25 -7.01
CA LEU A 21 0.14 -14.68 -5.66
C LEU A 21 1.53 -14.38 -5.08
N LEU A 22 2.59 -14.96 -5.67
CA LEU A 22 3.98 -14.82 -5.24
C LEU A 22 4.75 -13.82 -6.11
N LYS A 23 4.11 -13.22 -7.12
CA LYS A 23 4.73 -12.16 -7.91
C LYS A 23 4.77 -10.88 -7.07
N PRO A 24 5.92 -10.20 -6.96
CA PRO A 24 5.97 -8.92 -6.30
C PRO A 24 5.00 -7.96 -7.01
N PRO A 25 4.30 -7.10 -6.25
CA PRO A 25 3.35 -6.17 -6.84
C PRO A 25 4.07 -5.27 -7.86
N PRO A 26 3.36 -4.84 -8.93
CA PRO A 26 3.94 -3.94 -9.93
C PRO A 26 4.50 -2.69 -9.25
N ILE A 27 5.72 -2.30 -9.62
CA ILE A 27 6.32 -1.06 -9.13
C ILE A 27 5.52 0.11 -9.71
N GLN A 28 4.94 0.92 -8.83
CA GLN A 28 4.29 2.16 -9.20
C GLN A 28 5.26 3.32 -9.00
N VAL A 29 5.40 4.18 -10.00
CA VAL A 29 6.32 5.31 -9.97
C VAL A 29 5.52 6.59 -10.00
N LEU A 30 5.73 7.41 -8.98
CA LEU A 30 5.21 8.77 -8.94
C LEU A 30 6.31 9.74 -9.39
N SER A 31 6.08 10.43 -10.52
CA SER A 31 6.96 11.51 -10.97
C SER A 31 6.37 12.87 -10.56
N ILE A 32 7.15 13.66 -9.84
CA ILE A 32 6.79 15.01 -9.46
C ILE A 32 7.74 15.95 -10.20
N GLU A 33 7.20 16.79 -11.09
CA GLU A 33 8.01 17.83 -11.74
C GLU A 33 8.64 18.77 -10.71
N ARG A 34 9.78 19.38 -11.09
CA ARG A 34 10.54 20.32 -10.26
C ARG A 34 9.64 21.28 -9.48
N MET A 35 9.83 21.34 -8.17
CA MET A 35 9.12 22.26 -7.29
C MET A 35 9.88 23.57 -7.18
N ALA A 36 9.17 24.69 -7.24
CA ALA A 36 9.73 25.98 -6.85
C ALA A 36 9.95 26.01 -5.33
N ALA A 37 10.89 26.83 -4.86
CA ALA A 37 11.12 26.99 -3.42
C ALA A 37 9.82 27.42 -2.71
N GLY A 38 9.45 26.70 -1.64
CA GLY A 38 8.22 26.94 -0.88
C GLY A 38 6.94 26.37 -1.51
N ALA A 39 7.00 25.80 -2.72
CA ALA A 39 5.84 25.17 -3.34
C ALA A 39 5.43 23.89 -2.61
N ARG A 40 4.14 23.58 -2.65
CA ARG A 40 3.56 22.32 -2.21
C ARG A 40 2.82 21.68 -3.38
N LYS A 41 3.03 20.39 -3.60
CA LYS A 41 2.29 19.58 -4.57
C LYS A 41 1.67 18.43 -3.82
N PHE A 42 0.45 18.10 -4.20
CA PHE A 42 -0.30 16.98 -3.68
C PHE A 42 -0.49 16.01 -4.83
N VAL A 43 -0.28 14.73 -4.56
CA VAL A 43 -0.52 13.68 -5.54
C VAL A 43 -1.31 12.58 -4.86
N VAL A 44 -2.32 12.09 -5.57
CA VAL A 44 -3.12 10.93 -5.17
C VAL A 44 -2.65 9.74 -5.98
N LEU A 45 -2.33 8.65 -5.28
CA LEU A 45 -2.12 7.34 -5.88
C LEU A 45 -3.43 6.56 -5.74
N ASP A 46 -4.13 6.40 -6.86
CA ASP A 46 -5.31 5.56 -6.93
C ASP A 46 -4.94 4.20 -7.53
N PHE A 47 -5.16 3.15 -6.74
CA PHE A 47 -4.89 1.77 -7.14
C PHE A 47 -6.00 1.17 -8.02
N GLY A 48 -7.17 1.82 -8.10
CA GLY A 48 -8.37 1.33 -8.82
C GLY A 48 -9.06 0.12 -8.18
N VAL A 49 -8.46 -0.44 -7.12
CA VAL A 49 -8.97 -1.56 -6.32
C VAL A 49 -8.54 -1.38 -4.87
N LEU A 50 -9.21 -2.08 -3.94
CA LEU A 50 -8.78 -2.13 -2.56
C LEU A 50 -7.43 -2.83 -2.44
N VAL A 51 -6.47 -2.17 -1.80
CA VAL A 51 -5.13 -2.70 -1.54
C VAL A 51 -4.88 -2.77 -0.05
N LEU A 52 -4.21 -3.84 0.39
CA LEU A 52 -3.68 -3.94 1.75
C LEU A 52 -2.29 -3.31 1.75
N LEU A 53 -2.15 -2.17 2.41
CA LEU A 53 -0.87 -1.50 2.59
C LEU A 53 -0.14 -2.14 3.78
N THR A 54 0.97 -2.84 3.54
CA THR A 54 1.76 -3.45 4.62
C THR A 54 2.96 -2.59 4.99
N ASP A 55 3.66 -2.08 3.98
CA ASP A 55 4.91 -1.35 4.16
C ASP A 55 4.96 -0.19 3.17
N VAL A 56 5.55 0.92 3.60
CA VAL A 56 5.79 2.10 2.77
C VAL A 56 7.24 2.53 2.92
N LEU A 57 7.97 2.47 1.83
CA LEU A 57 9.35 2.93 1.74
C LEU A 57 9.41 4.14 0.82
N ILE A 58 9.75 5.29 1.39
CA ILE A 58 9.94 6.53 0.63
C ILE A 58 11.40 6.97 0.85
N PRO A 59 12.26 6.88 -0.18
CA PRO A 59 13.65 7.28 -0.05
C PRO A 59 13.77 8.78 0.23
N SER A 60 14.90 9.19 0.81
CA SER A 60 15.20 10.61 0.98
C SER A 60 15.26 11.31 -0.38
N CYS A 61 14.72 12.52 -0.47
CA CYS A 61 14.75 13.32 -1.69
C CYS A 61 15.20 14.75 -1.36
N ALA A 62 16.42 15.11 -1.76
CA ALA A 62 17.05 16.38 -1.42
C ALA A 62 16.29 17.62 -1.94
N GLU A 63 15.45 17.45 -2.96
CA GLU A 63 14.61 18.51 -3.53
C GLU A 63 13.34 18.76 -2.72
N LEU A 64 12.99 17.87 -1.78
CA LEU A 64 11.80 17.96 -0.95
C LEU A 64 12.17 18.31 0.50
N PHE A 65 11.55 19.35 1.05
CA PHE A 65 11.77 19.74 2.44
C PHE A 65 11.03 18.82 3.42
N SER A 66 9.73 18.60 3.17
CA SER A 66 8.84 17.82 4.02
C SER A 66 7.93 16.93 3.19
N LEU A 67 7.46 15.85 3.80
CA LEU A 67 6.54 14.88 3.22
C LEU A 67 5.40 14.57 4.20
N LEU A 68 4.19 14.52 3.67
CA LEU A 68 2.99 14.06 4.36
C LEU A 68 2.39 12.93 3.54
N VAL A 69 2.00 11.84 4.19
CA VAL A 69 1.30 10.72 3.55
C VAL A 69 0.02 10.48 4.31
N ASP A 70 -1.08 10.63 3.58
CA ASP A 70 -2.44 10.43 4.04
C ASP A 70 -3.06 9.27 3.24
N VAL A 71 -3.96 8.51 3.87
CA VAL A 71 -4.69 7.39 3.26
C VAL A 71 -6.18 7.50 3.55
N TRP A 72 -6.99 7.01 2.62
CA TRP A 72 -8.45 6.96 2.72
C TRP A 72 -8.98 5.87 1.77
N LEU A 73 -10.17 5.35 2.05
CA LEU A 73 -10.89 4.42 1.18
C LEU A 73 -12.09 5.09 0.50
N LEU A 74 -12.83 5.91 1.23
CA LEU A 74 -14.06 6.56 0.74
C LEU A 74 -13.80 8.00 0.27
N GLY A 75 -12.82 8.67 0.85
CA GLY A 75 -12.37 10.00 0.46
C GLY A 75 -11.67 10.72 1.59
N GLU A 76 -10.74 11.63 1.28
CA GLU A 76 -9.93 12.36 2.27
C GLU A 76 -10.78 13.01 3.38
N SER A 77 -11.95 13.57 3.04
CA SER A 77 -12.84 14.21 4.01
C SER A 77 -13.70 13.26 4.84
N VAL A 78 -13.80 11.99 4.43
CA VAL A 78 -14.69 10.98 5.05
C VAL A 78 -13.92 10.14 6.04
N ASP A 79 -12.82 9.54 5.59
CA ASP A 79 -12.02 8.58 6.34
C ASP A 79 -10.51 8.82 6.18
N GLY A 80 -10.13 10.04 5.79
CA GLY A 80 -8.73 10.45 5.68
C GLY A 80 -7.97 10.30 7.00
N GLN A 81 -6.89 9.54 6.96
CA GLN A 81 -5.97 9.36 8.07
C GLN A 81 -4.54 9.66 7.64
N ARG A 82 -3.82 10.44 8.46
CA ARG A 82 -2.38 10.63 8.28
C ARG A 82 -1.60 9.41 8.74
N LEU A 83 -0.89 8.76 7.82
CA LEU A 83 0.04 7.69 8.15
C LEU A 83 1.36 8.24 8.69
N ILE A 84 1.91 9.26 8.04
CA ILE A 84 3.18 9.85 8.46
C ILE A 84 3.33 11.32 8.08
N SER A 85 4.07 12.02 8.92
CA SER A 85 4.60 13.36 8.66
C SER A 85 6.10 13.36 8.88
N SER A 86 6.87 13.71 7.84
CA SER A 86 8.31 13.91 7.92
C SER A 86 8.65 15.35 7.56
N ALA A 87 9.23 16.08 8.51
CA ALA A 87 9.65 17.47 8.28
C ALA A 87 11.03 17.59 7.59
N GLN A 88 11.74 16.48 7.38
CA GLN A 88 13.15 16.46 6.95
C GLN A 88 13.44 15.33 5.94
N ILE A 89 12.55 15.12 4.97
CA ILE A 89 12.66 14.04 3.97
C ILE A 89 13.91 14.17 3.08
N ALA A 90 14.50 15.37 2.98
CA ALA A 90 15.76 15.60 2.29
C ALA A 90 16.93 14.76 2.84
N ASN A 91 16.98 14.58 4.17
CA ASN A 91 18.15 13.98 4.84
C ASN A 91 17.90 12.54 5.27
N LYS A 92 16.65 12.17 5.48
CA LYS A 92 16.27 10.85 6.01
C LYS A 92 15.00 10.36 5.33
N GLY A 93 15.13 9.23 4.63
CA GLY A 93 13.99 8.51 4.09
C GLY A 93 13.05 8.02 5.18
N VAL A 94 11.87 7.61 4.76
CA VAL A 94 10.81 7.11 5.63
C VAL A 94 10.57 5.64 5.33
N ALA A 95 10.54 4.84 6.37
CA ALA A 95 10.13 3.44 6.32
C ALA A 95 9.01 3.26 7.35
N LEU A 96 7.81 2.95 6.85
CA LEU A 96 6.72 2.41 7.65
C LEU A 96 6.68 0.92 7.37
N GLN A 97 6.68 0.13 8.43
CA GLN A 97 6.63 -1.32 8.36
C GLN A 97 5.47 -1.83 9.21
N ASP A 98 4.96 -2.99 8.85
CA ASP A 98 3.87 -3.65 9.58
C ASP A 98 2.70 -2.69 9.81
N ILE A 99 2.33 -1.94 8.76
CA ILE A 99 1.13 -1.12 8.73
C ILE A 99 -0.05 -2.08 8.85
N THR A 100 -0.39 -2.38 10.10
CA THR A 100 -1.55 -3.19 10.40
C THR A 100 -2.75 -2.43 9.85
N PRO A 101 -3.63 -3.06 9.06
CA PRO A 101 -4.89 -2.43 8.74
C PRO A 101 -5.53 -2.05 10.07
N ALA A 102 -5.85 -0.76 10.26
CA ALA A 102 -6.76 -0.38 11.31
C ALA A 102 -8.01 -1.23 11.03
N MET A 103 -8.36 -2.14 11.96
CA MET A 103 -9.62 -2.86 11.86
C MET A 103 -10.71 -1.80 11.87
N LEU A 104 -11.17 -1.40 10.69
CA LEU A 104 -12.37 -0.62 10.51
C LEU A 104 -13.51 -1.63 10.64
N ILE A 105 -14.00 -1.75 11.88
CA ILE A 105 -15.22 -2.45 12.27
C ILE A 105 -16.42 -1.66 11.74
#